data_AF-A0A2P4P9Y3-F1
#
_entry.id   AF-A0A2P4P9Y3-F1
#
_cell.length_a   1.000
_cell.length_b   1.000
_cell.length_c   1.000
_cell.angle_alpha   90.00
_cell.angle_beta   90.00
_cell.angle_gamma   90.00
#
_symmetry.space_group_name_H-M   'P 1'
#
loop_
_entity.id
_entity.type
_entity.pdbx_description
1 polymer ?
#
loop_
_entity_poly.entity_id
_entity_poly.type
_entity_poly.pdbx_seq_one_letter_code
_entity_poly.pdbx_strand_id
1 'polypeptide(L)'
;MDDDDKNRYVQLKRDIEELQNKLKCYVTTLKGDFEIDFKEVNNLMGKYNIKTKITSNQPNKPLIRGVLQHHIKTITKDIRKYFKENLNEHSIIHLEKEIATTAKDLENKLAYFFKTRNGDDTITQPASIKVRQDVNIALGNRGFSDVLSNGNYTSHVYIIMKTTELNREMNKYRIIKDVNKKNNVEKLAPYLIREFIRIFQFRLKVQEPSAQMRWIKTESSIDPSIMGGNWDEDDLDNLEVEICSFPMIGCDLDDVFTKRKKFITKGIDYLTSKKAKVYLELESDHDSYNGED
;
A
#
# COMPACT_ATOMS: atom_id res chain seq x y z
N MET A 1 10.51 2.87 31.99
CA MET A 1 10.91 2.01 30.86
C MET A 1 11.05 2.92 29.66
N ASP A 2 12.24 2.97 29.10
CA ASP A 2 12.76 4.09 28.31
C ASP A 2 11.98 4.43 27.05
N ASP A 3 12.01 5.73 26.77
CA ASP A 3 11.11 6.54 25.94
C ASP A 3 11.52 6.58 24.46
N ASP A 4 12.06 5.47 23.94
CA ASP A 4 12.59 5.36 22.56
C ASP A 4 11.57 4.74 21.59
N ASP A 5 10.31 5.17 21.75
CA ASP A 5 9.17 4.46 21.19
C ASP A 5 8.98 4.79 19.69
N LYS A 6 9.53 3.93 18.84
CA LYS A 6 9.32 3.90 17.38
C LYS A 6 7.84 3.80 16.97
N ASN A 7 6.92 3.71 17.93
CA ASN A 7 5.47 3.66 17.75
C ASN A 7 4.77 5.00 17.94
N ARG A 8 5.50 6.08 18.29
CA ARG A 8 4.97 7.44 18.30
C ARG A 8 4.50 7.86 16.90
N TYR A 9 3.40 8.62 16.84
CA TYR A 9 2.81 9.16 15.61
C TYR A 9 3.84 9.80 14.66
N VAL A 10 4.81 10.54 15.23
CA VAL A 10 5.89 11.20 14.48
C VAL A 10 6.79 10.17 13.76
N GLN A 11 7.13 9.06 14.42
CA GLN A 11 7.95 8.02 13.81
C GLN A 11 7.18 7.25 12.73
N LEU A 12 5.88 6.98 12.96
CA LEU A 12 5.03 6.36 11.95
C LEU A 12 4.99 7.19 10.67
N LYS A 13 4.85 8.52 10.79
CA LYS A 13 4.89 9.44 9.65
C LYS A 13 6.22 9.36 8.89
N ARG A 14 7.36 9.45 9.60
CA ARG A 14 8.70 9.38 8.98
C ARG A 14 8.92 8.08 8.22
N ASP A 15 8.51 6.96 8.80
CA ASP A 15 8.67 5.66 8.16
C ASP A 15 7.77 5.50 6.93
N ILE A 16 6.56 6.11 6.94
CA ILE A 16 5.70 6.18 5.75
C ILE A 16 6.37 7.00 4.65
N GLU A 17 6.97 8.14 4.98
CA GLU A 17 7.73 8.97 4.03
C GLU A 17 8.95 8.22 3.47
N GLU A 18 9.68 7.50 4.31
CA GLU A 18 10.78 6.64 3.87
C GLU A 18 10.28 5.55 2.91
N LEU A 19 9.20 4.86 3.26
CA LEU A 19 8.59 3.84 2.41
C LEU A 19 8.19 4.42 1.05
N GLN A 20 7.54 5.60 1.02
CA GLN A 20 7.20 6.30 -0.22
C GLN A 20 8.45 6.59 -1.07
N ASN A 21 9.55 7.03 -0.45
CA ASN A 21 10.80 7.31 -1.15
C ASN A 21 11.48 6.05 -1.68
N LYS A 22 11.47 4.95 -0.92
CA LYS A 22 12.02 3.66 -1.35
C LYS A 22 11.20 3.04 -2.47
N LEU A 23 9.87 3.17 -2.43
CA LEU A 23 8.98 2.75 -3.51
C LEU A 23 9.30 3.50 -4.80
N LYS A 24 9.43 4.82 -4.69
CA LYS A 24 9.85 5.71 -5.78
C LYS A 24 11.17 5.27 -6.43
N CYS A 25 12.13 4.77 -5.66
CA CYS A 25 13.38 4.22 -6.16
C CYS A 25 13.23 2.82 -6.76
N TYR A 26 12.40 1.97 -6.16
CA TYR A 26 12.17 0.61 -6.61
C TYR A 26 11.46 0.53 -7.95
N VAL A 27 10.44 1.37 -8.18
CA VAL A 27 9.81 1.52 -9.49
C VAL A 27 10.66 2.31 -10.49
N THR A 28 11.81 2.80 -10.02
CA THR A 28 12.84 3.54 -10.76
C THR A 28 12.43 4.96 -11.16
N THR A 29 13.40 5.72 -11.65
CA THR A 29 13.19 7.04 -12.26
C THR A 29 12.77 6.95 -13.73
N LEU A 30 12.80 5.75 -14.34
CA LEU A 30 12.54 5.52 -15.76
C LEU A 30 13.40 6.42 -16.69
N LYS A 31 14.65 6.70 -16.27
CA LYS A 31 15.66 7.51 -17.00
C LYS A 31 16.98 6.76 -17.14
N GLY A 32 17.62 6.85 -18.32
CA GLY A 32 18.89 6.17 -18.61
C GLY A 32 18.66 4.72 -19.04
N ASP A 33 19.31 3.77 -18.36
CA ASP A 33 19.39 2.33 -18.70
C ASP A 33 18.10 1.53 -18.46
N PHE A 34 16.95 2.16 -18.63
CA PHE A 34 15.65 1.54 -18.48
C PHE A 34 14.91 1.49 -19.81
N GLU A 35 14.31 0.35 -20.08
CA GLU A 35 13.29 0.19 -21.11
C GLU A 35 11.95 -0.12 -20.45
N ILE A 36 10.88 0.31 -21.11
CA ILE A 36 9.52 0.12 -20.65
C ILE A 36 8.84 -0.78 -21.66
N ASP A 37 8.20 -1.84 -21.16
CA ASP A 37 7.27 -2.61 -21.98
C ASP A 37 5.91 -1.88 -21.99
N PHE A 38 5.71 -1.01 -22.98
CA PHE A 38 4.48 -0.22 -23.09
C PHE A 38 3.24 -1.09 -23.27
N LYS A 39 3.36 -2.28 -23.88
CA LYS A 39 2.23 -3.20 -24.03
C LYS A 39 1.80 -3.73 -22.67
N GLU A 40 2.75 -4.25 -21.89
CA GLU A 40 2.46 -4.78 -20.56
C GLU A 40 1.98 -3.68 -19.59
N VAL A 41 2.55 -2.47 -19.67
CA VAL A 41 2.06 -1.35 -18.85
C VAL A 41 0.64 -0.94 -19.26
N ASN A 42 0.32 -0.83 -20.55
CA ASN A 42 -1.06 -0.54 -21.00
C ASN A 42 -2.04 -1.64 -20.57
N ASN A 43 -1.64 -2.91 -20.59
CA ASN A 43 -2.44 -4.03 -20.08
C ASN A 43 -2.72 -3.87 -18.58
N LEU A 44 -1.70 -3.47 -17.81
CA LEU A 44 -1.85 -3.19 -16.38
C LEU A 44 -2.74 -1.96 -16.11
N MET A 45 -2.59 -0.90 -16.90
CA MET A 45 -3.46 0.29 -16.86
C MET A 45 -4.93 -0.07 -17.10
N GLY A 46 -5.19 -0.94 -18.08
CA GLY A 46 -6.53 -1.47 -18.35
C GLY A 46 -7.13 -2.22 -17.16
N LYS A 47 -6.33 -3.01 -16.42
CA LYS A 47 -6.80 -3.69 -15.18
C LYS A 47 -7.21 -2.71 -14.07
N TYR A 48 -6.79 -1.45 -14.16
CA TYR A 48 -7.13 -0.38 -13.23
C TYR A 48 -8.11 0.64 -13.81
N ASN A 49 -8.75 0.31 -14.94
CA ASN A 49 -9.70 1.18 -15.63
C ASN A 49 -9.11 2.55 -16.02
N ILE A 50 -7.80 2.61 -16.28
CA ILE A 50 -7.14 3.82 -16.76
C ILE A 50 -7.31 3.87 -18.28
N LYS A 51 -7.93 4.94 -18.78
CA LYS A 51 -8.24 5.10 -20.21
C LYS A 51 -7.05 5.61 -21.02
N THR A 52 -6.17 6.41 -20.41
CA THR A 52 -4.99 6.96 -21.08
C THR A 52 -4.13 5.85 -21.67
N LYS A 53 -3.75 6.03 -22.94
CA LYS A 53 -2.80 5.15 -23.62
C LYS A 53 -1.43 5.78 -23.64
N ILE A 54 -0.41 4.97 -23.37
CA ILE A 54 0.99 5.36 -23.43
C ILE A 54 1.68 4.65 -24.58
N THR A 55 2.61 5.34 -25.25
CA THR A 55 3.42 4.79 -26.35
C THR A 55 4.87 5.21 -26.19
N SER A 56 5.78 4.64 -26.99
CA SER A 56 7.18 5.09 -27.01
C SER A 56 7.31 6.58 -27.35
N ASN A 57 6.40 7.11 -28.18
CA ASN A 57 6.40 8.50 -28.62
C ASN A 57 5.75 9.42 -27.57
N GLN A 58 4.84 8.89 -26.75
CA GLN A 58 4.15 9.60 -25.68
C GLN A 58 4.11 8.75 -24.40
N PRO A 59 5.25 8.59 -23.71
CA PRO A 59 5.36 7.58 -22.64
C PRO A 59 4.68 7.99 -21.33
N ASN A 60 4.38 9.26 -21.08
CA ASN A 60 3.89 9.76 -19.78
C ASN A 60 4.56 9.06 -18.57
N LYS A 61 5.87 9.26 -18.43
CA LYS A 61 6.68 8.61 -17.38
C LYS A 61 6.13 8.80 -15.96
N PRO A 62 5.60 9.98 -15.58
CA PRO A 62 4.95 10.15 -14.28
C PRO A 62 3.80 9.16 -14.08
N LEU A 63 2.86 9.04 -15.04
CA LEU A 63 1.74 8.11 -14.95
C LEU A 63 2.22 6.65 -14.87
N ILE A 64 3.16 6.23 -15.71
CA ILE A 64 3.74 4.88 -15.64
C ILE A 64 4.24 4.59 -14.23
N ARG A 65 5.03 5.52 -13.68
CA ARG A 65 5.57 5.37 -12.33
C ARG A 65 4.46 5.22 -11.29
N GLY A 66 3.39 6.01 -11.42
CA GLY A 66 2.21 5.92 -10.56
C GLY A 66 1.52 4.57 -10.64
N VAL A 67 1.32 4.05 -11.85
CA VAL A 67 0.74 2.72 -12.11
C VAL A 67 1.58 1.62 -11.48
N LEU A 68 2.90 1.67 -11.66
CA LEU A 68 3.83 0.69 -11.08
C LEU A 68 3.85 0.76 -9.54
N GLN A 69 3.78 1.96 -8.94
CA GLN A 69 3.69 2.10 -7.49
C GLN A 69 2.36 1.58 -6.95
N HIS A 70 1.26 1.92 -7.61
CA HIS A 70 -0.06 1.42 -7.27
C HIS A 70 -0.12 -0.10 -7.35
N HIS A 71 0.55 -0.72 -8.32
CA HIS A 71 0.59 -2.18 -8.46
C HIS A 71 1.22 -2.88 -7.25
N ILE A 72 2.13 -2.22 -6.54
CA ILE A 72 2.75 -2.74 -5.32
C ILE A 72 1.73 -2.93 -4.18
N LYS A 73 0.53 -2.32 -4.27
CA LYS A 73 -0.60 -2.61 -3.36
C LYS A 73 -0.98 -4.08 -3.29
N THR A 74 -0.58 -4.88 -4.30
CA THR A 74 -0.71 -6.34 -4.29
C THR A 74 -0.07 -6.97 -3.05
N ILE A 75 1.02 -6.39 -2.51
CA ILE A 75 1.61 -6.81 -1.22
C ILE A 75 0.56 -6.77 -0.10
N THR A 76 -0.25 -5.71 -0.03
CA THR A 76 -1.30 -5.60 0.98
C THR A 76 -2.42 -6.62 0.78
N LYS A 77 -2.73 -6.99 -0.47
CA LYS A 77 -3.69 -8.06 -0.76
C LYS A 77 -3.14 -9.42 -0.31
N ASP A 78 -1.88 -9.68 -0.63
CA ASP A 78 -1.20 -10.94 -0.31
C ASP A 78 -1.07 -11.15 1.20
N ILE A 79 -0.68 -10.11 1.95
CA ILE A 79 -0.59 -10.23 3.41
C ILE A 79 -1.97 -10.44 4.04
N ARG A 80 -3.01 -9.75 3.55
CA ARG A 80 -4.39 -10.00 4.01
C ARG A 80 -4.84 -11.42 3.74
N LYS A 81 -4.44 -11.99 2.59
CA LYS A 81 -4.71 -13.38 2.26
C LYS A 81 -3.96 -14.31 3.22
N TYR A 82 -2.66 -14.11 3.45
CA TYR A 82 -1.86 -14.87 4.40
C TYR A 82 -2.49 -14.93 5.81
N PHE A 83 -2.96 -13.81 6.35
CA PHE A 83 -3.62 -13.78 7.66
C PHE A 83 -5.05 -14.37 7.68
N LYS A 84 -5.68 -14.57 6.51
CA LYS A 84 -7.04 -15.15 6.37
C LYS A 84 -7.04 -16.64 6.04
N GLU A 85 -5.99 -17.16 5.43
CA GLU A 85 -5.93 -18.56 4.98
C GLU A 85 -5.85 -19.51 6.18
N ASN A 86 -6.62 -20.60 6.14
CA ASN A 86 -6.51 -21.72 7.07
C ASN A 86 -5.29 -22.58 6.69
N LEU A 87 -4.09 -22.10 7.03
CA LEU A 87 -2.84 -22.84 6.91
C LEU A 87 -2.71 -23.79 8.11
N ASN A 88 -2.15 -24.98 7.93
CA ASN A 88 -1.91 -25.94 9.01
C ASN A 88 -1.12 -25.24 10.15
N GLU A 89 -1.75 -25.10 11.32
CA GLU A 89 -1.42 -24.10 12.35
C GLU A 89 -0.21 -24.43 13.24
N HIS A 90 0.73 -25.27 12.82
CA HIS A 90 1.82 -25.73 13.72
C HIS A 90 3.23 -25.64 13.13
N SER A 91 3.42 -24.82 12.08
CA SER A 91 4.76 -24.50 11.58
C SER A 91 5.22 -23.15 12.11
N ILE A 92 6.49 -23.07 12.54
CA ILE A 92 7.17 -21.81 12.90
C ILE A 92 7.06 -20.73 11.80
N ILE A 93 6.77 -21.15 10.56
CA ILE A 93 6.51 -20.31 9.38
C ILE A 93 5.25 -19.42 9.55
N HIS A 94 4.37 -19.73 10.51
CA HIS A 94 3.10 -19.05 10.74
C HIS A 94 2.97 -18.39 12.12
N LEU A 95 4.08 -18.25 12.85
CA LEU A 95 4.07 -17.72 14.21
C LEU A 95 3.49 -16.29 14.28
N GLU A 96 3.79 -15.43 13.31
CA GLU A 96 3.22 -14.08 13.23
C GLU A 96 1.70 -14.10 13.08
N LYS A 97 1.17 -15.07 12.31
CA LYS A 97 -0.26 -15.26 12.15
C LYS A 97 -0.90 -15.70 13.46
N GLU A 98 -0.36 -16.74 14.08
CA GLU A 98 -0.87 -17.32 15.32
C GLU A 98 -0.91 -16.29 16.46
N ILE A 99 0.17 -15.52 16.63
CA ILE A 99 0.24 -14.45 17.62
C ILE A 99 -0.83 -13.38 17.31
N ALA A 100 -0.93 -12.93 16.06
CA ALA A 100 -1.88 -11.88 15.69
C ALA A 100 -3.35 -12.31 15.84
N THR A 101 -3.70 -13.55 15.48
CA THR A 101 -5.06 -14.06 15.60
C THR A 101 -5.44 -14.28 17.06
N THR A 102 -4.54 -14.88 17.85
CA THR A 102 -4.75 -15.10 19.29
C THR A 102 -4.92 -13.78 20.03
N ALA A 103 -4.06 -12.79 19.75
CA ALA A 103 -4.18 -11.48 20.36
C ALA A 103 -5.48 -10.76 19.98
N LYS A 104 -5.94 -10.90 18.74
CA LYS A 104 -7.21 -10.30 18.31
C LYS A 104 -8.41 -10.94 18.98
N ASP A 105 -8.39 -12.26 19.16
CA ASP A 105 -9.42 -12.98 19.90
C ASP A 105 -9.45 -12.54 21.39
N LEU A 106 -8.28 -12.42 22.03
CA LEU A 106 -8.18 -11.91 23.40
C LEU A 106 -8.65 -10.46 23.54
N GLU A 107 -8.26 -9.58 22.62
CA GLU A 107 -8.73 -8.18 22.54
C GLU A 107 -10.27 -8.14 22.53
N ASN A 108 -10.90 -8.94 21.66
CA ASN A 108 -12.34 -9.00 21.52
C ASN A 108 -13.02 -9.55 22.79
N LYS A 109 -12.46 -10.60 23.40
CA LYS A 109 -12.96 -11.20 24.64
C LYS A 109 -12.91 -10.21 25.81
N LEU A 110 -11.82 -9.46 25.96
CA LEU A 110 -11.69 -8.42 26.99
C LEU A 110 -12.70 -7.27 26.76
N ALA A 111 -12.85 -6.82 25.51
CA ALA A 111 -13.83 -5.78 25.18
C ALA A 111 -15.28 -6.23 25.43
N TYR A 112 -15.60 -7.50 25.14
CA TYR A 112 -16.91 -8.08 25.41
C TYR A 112 -17.14 -8.28 26.92
N PHE A 113 -16.12 -8.74 27.65
CA PHE A 113 -16.15 -8.88 29.10
C PHE A 113 -16.45 -7.54 29.79
N PHE A 114 -15.76 -6.46 29.40
CA PHE A 114 -16.03 -5.10 29.88
C PHE A 114 -17.48 -4.65 29.64
N LYS A 115 -18.05 -4.95 28.46
CA LYS A 115 -19.41 -4.51 28.11
C LYS A 115 -20.52 -5.29 28.80
N THR A 116 -20.26 -6.53 29.20
CA THR A 116 -21.32 -7.48 29.60
C THR A 116 -21.34 -7.81 31.08
N ARG A 117 -20.27 -7.49 31.83
CA ARG A 117 -20.18 -7.75 33.26
C ARG A 117 -20.30 -6.46 34.03
N ASN A 118 -21.01 -6.52 35.16
CA ASN A 118 -21.07 -5.40 36.08
C ASN A 118 -19.72 -5.24 36.78
N GLY A 119 -19.19 -4.02 36.77
CA GLY A 119 -17.90 -3.66 37.34
C GLY A 119 -17.62 -2.18 37.07
N ASP A 120 -16.93 -1.53 37.98
CA ASP A 120 -16.53 -0.12 37.92
C ASP A 120 -15.00 0.03 37.77
N ASP A 121 -14.31 -1.06 37.43
CA ASP A 121 -12.88 -1.04 37.24
C ASP A 121 -12.48 -0.21 36.01
N THR A 122 -11.35 0.47 36.13
CA THR A 122 -10.79 1.31 35.06
C THR A 122 -9.75 0.57 34.23
N ILE A 123 -9.59 -0.75 34.40
CA ILE A 123 -8.47 -1.53 33.86
C ILE A 123 -8.87 -2.40 32.67
N THR A 124 -10.09 -2.93 32.64
CA THR A 124 -10.51 -3.97 31.71
C THR A 124 -10.60 -3.44 30.27
N GLN A 125 -11.19 -2.26 30.07
CA GLN A 125 -11.23 -1.64 28.74
C GLN A 125 -9.82 -1.26 28.25
N PRO A 126 -8.97 -0.58 29.05
CA PRO A 126 -7.58 -0.34 28.65
C PRO A 126 -6.77 -1.61 28.41
N ALA A 127 -7.03 -2.72 29.11
CA ALA A 127 -6.34 -3.98 28.89
C ALA A 127 -6.58 -4.53 27.47
N SER A 128 -7.80 -4.43 26.94
CA SER A 128 -8.10 -4.81 25.56
C SER A 128 -7.27 -3.99 24.56
N ILE A 129 -7.21 -2.67 24.74
CA ILE A 129 -6.42 -1.75 23.92
C ILE A 129 -4.93 -2.11 24.01
N LYS A 130 -4.43 -2.34 25.22
CA LYS A 130 -3.02 -2.66 25.47
C LYS A 130 -2.59 -3.98 24.84
N VAL A 131 -3.42 -5.03 24.91
CA VAL A 131 -3.15 -6.31 24.22
C VAL A 131 -2.95 -6.09 22.72
N ARG A 132 -3.84 -5.32 22.07
CA ARG A 132 -3.67 -4.98 20.65
C ARG A 132 -2.38 -4.21 20.42
N GLN A 133 -2.09 -3.18 21.21
CA GLN A 133 -0.91 -2.33 21.02
C GLN A 133 0.38 -3.13 21.20
N ASP A 134 0.59 -3.75 22.37
CA ASP A 134 1.85 -4.43 22.71
C ASP A 134 2.16 -5.59 21.75
N VAL A 135 1.16 -6.35 21.34
CA VAL A 135 1.34 -7.42 20.36
C VAL A 135 1.70 -6.87 18.98
N ASN A 136 1.02 -5.83 18.50
CA ASN A 136 1.35 -5.23 17.20
C ASN A 136 2.70 -4.51 17.23
N ILE A 137 3.15 -4.00 18.38
CA ILE A 137 4.51 -3.47 18.58
C ILE A 137 5.53 -4.61 18.45
N ALA A 138 5.32 -5.73 19.16
CA ALA A 138 6.22 -6.88 19.10
C ALA A 138 6.33 -7.45 17.67
N LEU A 139 5.19 -7.63 16.99
CA LEU A 139 5.13 -8.08 15.61
C LEU A 139 5.70 -7.06 14.62
N GLY A 140 5.49 -5.76 14.85
CA GLY A 140 6.11 -4.70 14.05
C GLY A 140 7.64 -4.67 14.17
N ASN A 141 8.17 -5.06 15.33
CA ASN A 141 9.61 -5.07 15.57
C ASN A 141 10.32 -6.35 15.12
N ARG A 142 9.65 -7.51 15.18
CA ARG A 142 10.27 -8.82 14.91
C ARG A 142 9.59 -9.66 13.83
N GLY A 143 8.33 -9.37 13.50
CA GLY A 143 7.59 -10.15 12.52
C GLY A 143 8.29 -10.15 11.16
N PHE A 144 8.38 -11.33 10.53
CA PHE A 144 9.02 -11.52 9.22
C PHE A 144 10.50 -11.11 9.16
N SER A 145 11.16 -10.99 10.32
CA SER A 145 12.62 -10.85 10.41
C SER A 145 13.33 -12.15 10.03
N ASP A 146 14.65 -12.09 9.89
CA ASP A 146 15.43 -13.30 9.61
C ASP A 146 15.29 -14.31 10.75
N VAL A 147 15.20 -15.59 10.40
CA VAL A 147 14.93 -16.71 11.30
C VAL A 147 16.23 -17.44 11.58
N LEU A 148 16.47 -17.78 12.85
CA LEU A 148 17.61 -18.60 13.25
C LEU A 148 17.38 -20.05 12.80
N SER A 149 18.23 -20.55 11.91
CA SER A 149 18.20 -21.92 11.41
C SER A 149 19.62 -22.48 11.37
N ASN A 150 19.87 -23.61 12.05
CA ASN A 150 21.18 -24.27 12.11
C ASN A 150 22.34 -23.33 12.50
N GLY A 151 22.10 -22.44 13.47
CA GLY A 151 23.11 -21.50 13.98
C GLY A 151 23.32 -20.23 13.15
N ASN A 152 22.62 -20.07 12.01
CA ASN A 152 22.71 -18.89 11.15
C ASN A 152 21.35 -18.24 10.95
N TYR A 153 21.32 -16.92 10.77
CA TYR A 153 20.10 -16.20 10.39
C TYR A 153 19.87 -16.31 8.89
N THR A 154 18.68 -16.75 8.49
CA THR A 154 18.24 -16.82 7.10
C THR A 154 16.94 -16.05 6.92
N SER A 155 16.70 -15.50 5.73
CA SER A 155 15.48 -14.71 5.52
C SER A 155 14.22 -15.53 5.69
N HIS A 156 13.21 -14.91 6.30
CA HIS A 156 11.88 -15.50 6.47
C HIS A 156 11.33 -16.01 5.14
N VAL A 157 10.83 -17.25 5.11
CA VAL A 157 10.40 -17.93 3.86
C VAL A 157 9.36 -17.13 3.07
N TYR A 158 8.39 -16.52 3.75
CA TYR A 158 7.41 -15.63 3.11
C TYR A 158 8.08 -14.45 2.41
N ILE A 159 9.12 -13.85 3.01
CA ILE A 159 9.85 -12.72 2.42
C ILE A 159 10.64 -13.18 1.19
N ILE A 160 11.28 -14.35 1.23
CA ILE A 160 12.00 -14.92 0.08
C ILE A 160 11.05 -15.13 -1.09
N MET A 161 9.92 -15.80 -0.84
CA MET A 161 8.91 -16.09 -1.87
C MET A 161 8.36 -14.78 -2.47
N LYS A 162 7.90 -13.85 -1.63
CA LYS A 162 7.30 -12.60 -2.10
C LYS A 162 8.30 -11.66 -2.76
N THR A 163 9.57 -11.69 -2.36
CA THR A 163 10.64 -10.94 -3.04
C THR A 163 10.80 -11.41 -4.48
N THR A 164 10.87 -12.72 -4.68
CA THR A 164 11.00 -13.31 -6.01
C THR A 164 9.79 -12.99 -6.89
N GLU A 165 8.59 -13.15 -6.33
CA GLU A 165 7.35 -12.83 -7.04
C GLU A 165 7.26 -11.35 -7.43
N LEU A 166 7.56 -10.44 -6.50
CA LEU A 166 7.47 -9.00 -6.74
C LEU A 166 8.48 -8.54 -7.80
N ASN A 167 9.74 -8.97 -7.70
CA ASN A 167 10.75 -8.62 -8.69
C ASN A 167 10.40 -9.17 -10.08
N ARG A 168 9.94 -10.42 -10.16
CA ARG A 168 9.48 -11.02 -11.42
C ARG A 168 8.30 -10.26 -12.00
N GLU A 169 7.32 -9.89 -11.17
CA GLU A 169 6.16 -9.13 -11.61
C GLU A 169 6.55 -7.75 -12.13
N MET A 170 7.38 -7.01 -11.40
CA MET A 170 7.83 -5.70 -11.82
C MET A 170 8.65 -5.72 -13.11
N ASN A 171 9.45 -6.76 -13.33
CA ASN A 171 10.27 -6.92 -14.53
C ASN A 171 9.47 -7.22 -15.81
N LYS A 172 8.16 -7.50 -15.71
CA LYS A 172 7.27 -7.54 -16.88
C LYS A 172 7.06 -6.17 -17.49
N TYR A 173 7.09 -5.12 -16.66
CA TYR A 173 6.73 -3.76 -17.06
C TYR A 173 7.95 -2.90 -17.38
N ARG A 174 9.11 -3.22 -16.77
CA ARG A 174 10.36 -2.48 -16.95
C ARG A 174 11.54 -3.45 -17.12
N ILE A 175 12.49 -3.06 -17.95
CA ILE A 175 13.77 -3.74 -18.12
C ILE A 175 14.87 -2.81 -17.63
N ILE A 176 15.73 -3.31 -16.74
CA ILE A 176 16.90 -2.59 -16.23
C ILE A 176 18.14 -3.21 -16.90
N LYS A 177 18.73 -2.49 -17.86
CA LYS A 177 19.83 -3.00 -18.69
C LYS A 177 21.13 -3.18 -17.90
N ASP A 178 21.43 -2.22 -17.03
CA ASP A 178 22.61 -2.29 -16.16
C ASP A 178 22.38 -3.32 -15.03
N VAL A 179 23.22 -4.36 -15.01
CA VAL A 179 23.10 -5.48 -14.06
C VAL A 179 23.32 -5.03 -12.61
N ASN A 180 24.25 -4.11 -12.37
CA ASN A 180 24.54 -3.61 -11.02
C ASN A 180 23.36 -2.79 -10.48
N LYS A 181 22.79 -1.93 -11.32
CA LYS A 181 21.59 -1.14 -11.04
C LYS A 181 20.39 -2.04 -10.81
N LYS A 182 20.21 -3.07 -11.65
CA LYS A 182 19.17 -4.08 -11.48
C LYS A 182 19.27 -4.74 -10.11
N ASN A 183 20.45 -5.25 -9.76
CA ASN A 183 20.70 -5.89 -8.47
C ASN A 183 20.43 -4.94 -7.30
N ASN A 184 20.83 -3.67 -7.40
CA ASN A 184 20.59 -2.67 -6.36
C ASN A 184 19.10 -2.34 -6.20
N VAL A 185 18.36 -2.23 -7.30
CA VAL A 185 16.91 -2.01 -7.29
C VAL A 185 16.19 -3.23 -6.72
N GLU A 186 16.51 -4.44 -7.18
CA GLU A 186 15.86 -5.68 -6.76
C GLU A 186 16.13 -6.02 -5.28
N LYS A 187 17.27 -5.59 -4.72
CA LYS A 187 17.56 -5.66 -3.27
C LYS A 187 16.63 -4.82 -2.39
N LEU A 188 15.88 -3.87 -2.96
CA LEU A 188 14.88 -3.09 -2.21
C LEU A 188 13.59 -3.89 -1.94
N ALA A 189 13.27 -4.90 -2.76
CA ALA A 189 12.04 -5.68 -2.62
C ALA A 189 11.83 -6.29 -1.21
N PRO A 190 12.80 -7.00 -0.58
CA PRO A 190 12.60 -7.57 0.75
C PRO A 190 12.35 -6.49 1.81
N TYR A 191 13.04 -5.34 1.71
CA TYR A 191 12.79 -4.20 2.60
C TYR A 191 11.37 -3.67 2.40
N LEU A 192 10.95 -3.42 1.16
CA LEU A 192 9.60 -2.92 0.87
C LEU A 192 8.52 -3.84 1.40
N ILE A 193 8.64 -5.15 1.18
CA ILE A 193 7.67 -6.13 1.66
C ILE A 193 7.57 -6.07 3.19
N ARG A 194 8.71 -6.08 3.90
CA ARG A 194 8.74 -5.99 5.36
C ARG A 194 8.13 -4.69 5.85
N GLU A 195 8.46 -3.56 5.25
CA GLU A 195 7.94 -2.26 5.65
C GLU A 195 6.44 -2.10 5.39
N PHE A 196 5.94 -2.62 4.26
CA PHE A 196 4.50 -2.67 4.01
C PHE A 196 3.79 -3.49 5.08
N ILE A 197 4.30 -4.68 5.43
CA ILE A 197 3.71 -5.50 6.48
C ILE A 197 3.78 -4.77 7.82
N ARG A 198 4.98 -4.31 8.21
CA ARG A 198 5.23 -3.59 9.46
C ARG A 198 4.27 -2.43 9.66
N ILE A 199 4.16 -1.55 8.66
CA ILE A 199 3.30 -0.37 8.73
C ILE A 199 1.84 -0.78 8.69
N PHE A 200 1.40 -1.41 7.59
CA PHE A 200 -0.02 -1.55 7.29
C PHE A 200 -0.72 -2.71 8.01
N GLN A 201 0.01 -3.76 8.37
CA GLN A 201 -0.57 -4.88 9.11
C GLN A 201 -0.48 -4.70 10.63
N PHE A 202 0.58 -4.06 11.13
CA PHE A 202 0.85 -3.96 12.56
C PHE A 202 0.76 -2.53 13.10
N ARG A 203 1.60 -1.60 12.64
CA ARG A 203 1.72 -0.30 13.32
C ARG A 203 0.50 0.60 13.23
N LEU A 204 -0.30 0.49 12.17
CA LEU A 204 -1.58 1.21 12.12
C LEU A 204 -2.52 0.81 13.28
N LYS A 205 -2.46 -0.47 13.69
CA LYS A 205 -3.22 -1.00 14.84
C LYS A 205 -2.60 -0.66 16.19
N VAL A 206 -1.48 0.06 16.26
CA VAL A 206 -0.92 0.54 17.53
C VAL A 206 -1.52 1.90 17.91
N GLN A 207 -1.99 2.66 16.92
CA GLN A 207 -2.59 3.98 17.16
C GLN A 207 -3.92 3.86 17.92
N GLU A 208 -4.28 4.92 18.65
CA GLU A 208 -5.55 5.05 19.36
C GLU A 208 -6.27 6.35 18.94
N PRO A 209 -7.39 6.28 18.20
CA PRO A 209 -7.99 5.07 17.61
C PRO A 209 -7.08 4.44 16.53
N SER A 210 -7.34 3.18 16.18
CA SER A 210 -6.58 2.47 15.13
C SER A 210 -6.61 3.26 13.82
N ALA A 211 -5.43 3.46 13.23
CA ALA A 211 -5.32 4.07 11.92
C ALA A 211 -5.72 3.07 10.82
N GLN A 212 -6.13 3.62 9.69
CA GLN A 212 -6.61 2.89 8.53
C GLN A 212 -5.87 3.39 7.28
N MET A 213 -5.92 2.57 6.23
CA MET A 213 -5.36 2.89 4.92
C MET A 213 -6.46 2.80 3.87
N ARG A 214 -6.61 3.84 3.06
CA ARG A 214 -7.59 3.87 1.97
C ARG A 214 -6.93 4.31 0.67
N TRP A 215 -7.16 3.52 -0.38
CA TRP A 215 -6.81 3.90 -1.75
C TRP A 215 -7.95 4.73 -2.33
N ILE A 216 -7.63 5.87 -2.91
CA ILE A 216 -8.60 6.69 -3.63
C ILE A 216 -8.94 5.98 -4.95
N LYS A 217 -10.22 5.97 -5.30
CA LYS A 217 -10.69 5.29 -6.51
C LYS A 217 -10.38 6.13 -7.74
N THR A 218 -10.05 5.48 -8.84
CA THR A 218 -10.03 6.11 -10.17
C THR A 218 -11.39 6.78 -10.43
N GLU A 219 -11.35 7.91 -11.15
CA GLU A 219 -12.49 8.79 -11.47
C GLU A 219 -13.07 9.57 -10.28
N SER A 220 -12.45 9.51 -9.10
CA SER A 220 -12.87 10.35 -7.98
C SER A 220 -12.56 11.82 -8.28
N SER A 221 -13.45 12.73 -7.85
CA SER A 221 -13.15 14.17 -7.86
C SER A 221 -12.01 14.49 -6.91
N ILE A 222 -11.22 15.52 -7.24
CA ILE A 222 -10.05 15.90 -6.46
C ILE A 222 -10.50 16.56 -5.15
N ASP A 223 -9.94 16.09 -4.04
CA ASP A 223 -10.15 16.67 -2.71
C ASP A 223 -8.79 17.01 -2.10
N PRO A 224 -8.35 18.28 -2.20
CA PRO A 224 -7.05 18.72 -1.67
C PRO A 224 -6.89 18.50 -0.16
N SER A 225 -7.97 18.28 0.59
CA SER A 225 -7.88 18.01 2.03
C SER A 225 -7.31 16.63 2.34
N ILE A 226 -7.49 15.65 1.44
CA ILE A 226 -7.09 14.25 1.62
C ILE A 226 -6.12 13.73 0.54
N MET A 227 -5.94 14.49 -0.54
CA MET A 227 -5.11 14.15 -1.68
C MET A 227 -3.87 15.06 -1.76
N GLY A 228 -2.79 14.52 -2.30
CA GLY A 228 -1.57 15.23 -2.66
C GLY A 228 -1.24 14.98 -4.13
N GLY A 229 -0.86 16.04 -4.83
CA GLY A 229 -0.50 16.01 -6.25
C GLY A 229 -0.18 17.40 -6.75
N ASN A 230 0.03 17.52 -8.05
CA ASN A 230 0.38 18.77 -8.71
C ASN A 230 -0.81 19.20 -9.56
N TRP A 231 -1.59 20.16 -9.06
CA TRP A 231 -2.75 20.74 -9.74
C TRP A 231 -2.86 22.22 -9.41
N ASP A 232 -3.43 22.97 -10.34
CA ASP A 232 -3.85 24.34 -10.11
C ASP A 232 -5.24 24.32 -9.47
N GLU A 233 -5.44 25.11 -8.40
CA GLU A 233 -6.70 25.10 -7.64
C GLU A 233 -7.90 25.50 -8.49
N ASP A 234 -7.68 26.33 -9.52
CA ASP A 234 -8.70 26.82 -10.45
C ASP A 234 -9.24 25.72 -11.40
N ASP A 235 -8.52 24.61 -11.55
CA ASP A 235 -8.87 23.51 -12.47
C ASP A 235 -9.43 22.26 -11.78
N LEU A 236 -9.57 22.28 -10.46
CA LEU A 236 -10.01 21.12 -9.67
C LEU A 236 -11.30 20.48 -10.19
N ASP A 237 -12.30 21.30 -10.57
CA ASP A 237 -13.58 20.81 -11.07
C ASP A 237 -13.46 20.07 -12.40
N ASN A 238 -12.42 20.37 -13.18
CA ASN A 238 -12.13 19.73 -14.47
C ASN A 238 -11.24 18.49 -14.34
N LEU A 239 -10.75 18.17 -13.15
CA LEU A 239 -9.81 17.08 -12.90
C LEU A 239 -10.48 15.91 -12.17
N GLU A 240 -9.99 14.72 -12.46
CA GLU A 240 -10.34 13.50 -11.73
C GLU A 240 -9.11 12.63 -11.47
N VAL A 241 -9.18 11.79 -10.45
CA VAL A 241 -8.11 10.86 -10.12
C VAL A 241 -8.00 9.81 -11.21
N GLU A 242 -6.86 9.79 -11.88
CA GLU A 242 -6.52 8.73 -12.81
C GLU A 242 -6.00 7.49 -12.08
N ILE A 243 -5.06 7.68 -11.14
CA ILE A 243 -4.58 6.59 -10.27
C ILE A 243 -3.97 7.10 -8.96
N CYS A 244 -4.33 6.45 -7.86
CA CYS A 244 -3.75 6.66 -6.54
C CYS A 244 -2.46 5.85 -6.39
N SER A 245 -1.29 6.47 -6.51
CA SER A 245 0.01 5.79 -6.45
C SER A 245 0.46 5.41 -5.03
N PHE A 246 -0.08 6.07 -4.01
CA PHE A 246 0.13 5.71 -2.61
C PHE A 246 -1.14 6.03 -1.79
N PRO A 247 -1.56 5.17 -0.86
CA PRO A 247 -2.84 5.34 -0.17
C PRO A 247 -2.76 6.43 0.88
N MET A 248 -3.90 7.04 1.19
CA MET A 248 -4.00 7.89 2.37
C MET A 248 -4.06 7.04 3.63
N ILE A 249 -3.51 7.57 4.72
CA ILE A 249 -3.44 6.89 6.02
C ILE A 249 -3.91 7.85 7.10
N GLY A 250 -4.81 7.40 7.96
CA GLY A 250 -5.36 8.22 9.02
C GLY A 250 -6.39 7.50 9.88
N CYS A 251 -6.91 8.19 10.88
CA CYS A 251 -7.98 7.70 11.74
C CYS A 251 -9.33 8.15 11.20
N ASP A 252 -10.36 7.32 11.41
CA ASP A 252 -11.76 7.64 11.11
C ASP A 252 -12.01 8.05 9.64
N LEU A 253 -11.30 7.39 8.71
CA LEU A 253 -11.36 7.71 7.28
C LEU A 253 -12.76 7.48 6.68
N ASP A 254 -13.48 6.49 7.21
CA ASP A 254 -14.81 6.06 6.75
C ASP A 254 -15.96 6.82 7.42
N ASP A 255 -15.69 7.60 8.47
CA ASP A 255 -16.70 8.43 9.09
C ASP A 255 -16.80 9.77 8.34
N VAL A 256 -17.91 9.94 7.61
CA VAL A 256 -18.17 11.17 6.83
C VAL A 256 -18.60 12.33 7.72
N PHE A 257 -19.08 12.06 8.94
CA PHE A 257 -19.63 13.04 9.87
C PHE A 257 -18.60 13.61 10.85
N THR A 258 -17.46 12.92 11.03
CA THR A 258 -16.40 13.39 11.91
C THR A 258 -15.56 14.49 11.23
N LYS A 259 -15.77 15.75 11.63
CA LYS A 259 -14.97 16.93 11.21
C LYS A 259 -13.49 16.88 11.66
N ARG A 260 -13.06 15.85 12.40
CA ARG A 260 -11.73 15.73 13.02
C ARG A 260 -10.90 14.57 12.45
N LYS A 261 -11.02 14.25 11.15
CA LYS A 261 -10.14 13.25 10.52
C LYS A 261 -8.67 13.62 10.75
N LYS A 262 -7.91 12.69 11.33
CA LYS A 262 -6.47 12.85 11.54
C LYS A 262 -5.72 12.10 10.46
N PHE A 263 -5.06 12.83 9.56
CA PHE A 263 -4.27 12.26 8.48
C PHE A 263 -2.80 12.17 8.87
N ILE A 264 -2.25 10.97 8.76
CA ILE A 264 -0.81 10.71 8.86
C ILE A 264 -0.15 11.05 7.51
N THR A 265 -0.77 10.63 6.41
CA THR A 265 -0.35 11.00 5.05
C THR A 265 -1.57 11.11 4.14
N LYS A 266 -1.50 12.03 3.18
CA LYS A 266 -2.49 12.17 2.11
C LYS A 266 -2.23 11.13 1.02
N GLY A 267 -3.25 10.82 0.21
CA GLY A 267 -3.07 10.00 -0.98
C GLY A 267 -2.15 10.71 -1.98
N ILE A 268 -1.37 9.97 -2.77
CA ILE A 268 -0.59 10.57 -3.87
C ILE A 268 -1.26 10.18 -5.18
N ASP A 269 -1.82 11.14 -5.89
CA ASP A 269 -2.69 10.88 -7.03
C ASP A 269 -2.15 11.48 -8.33
N TYR A 270 -2.34 10.73 -9.41
CA TYR A 270 -2.19 11.20 -10.79
C TYR A 270 -3.55 11.59 -11.32
N LEU A 271 -3.59 12.62 -12.17
CA LEU A 271 -4.82 13.28 -12.57
C LEU A 271 -5.02 13.17 -14.07
N THR A 272 -6.28 13.13 -14.49
CA THR A 272 -6.66 13.31 -15.89
C THR A 272 -7.75 14.37 -16.00
N SER A 273 -7.86 15.00 -17.18
CA SER A 273 -8.88 16.00 -17.45
C SER A 273 -10.19 15.32 -17.85
N LYS A 274 -11.28 15.71 -17.19
CA LYS A 274 -12.65 15.32 -17.58
C LYS A 274 -12.97 15.70 -19.02
N LYS A 275 -12.48 16.86 -19.49
CA LYS A 275 -12.69 17.34 -20.86
C LYS A 275 -11.95 16.49 -21.89
N ALA A 276 -10.71 16.09 -21.60
CA ALA A 276 -9.94 15.19 -22.48
C ALA A 276 -10.62 13.81 -22.62
N LYS A 277 -11.33 13.36 -21.60
CA LYS A 277 -12.11 12.11 -21.62
C LYS A 277 -13.29 12.17 -22.58
N VAL A 278 -14.01 13.29 -22.63
CA VAL A 278 -15.13 13.50 -23.58
C VAL A 278 -14.64 13.43 -25.03
N TYR A 279 -13.49 14.03 -25.34
CA TYR A 279 -12.91 13.94 -26.69
C TYR A 279 -12.49 12.50 -27.04
N LEU A 280 -11.88 11.76 -26.11
CA LEU A 280 -11.51 10.35 -26.33
C LEU A 280 -12.71 9.40 -26.43
N GLU A 281 -13.82 9.68 -25.74
CA GLU A 281 -15.08 8.92 -25.86
C GLU A 281 -15.81 9.23 -27.17
N LEU A 282 -15.64 10.43 -27.74
CA LEU A 282 -16.20 10.82 -29.04
C LEU A 282 -15.38 10.29 -30.23
N GLU A 283 -14.09 10.01 -30.05
CA GLU A 283 -13.23 9.45 -31.10
C GLU A 283 -13.39 7.92 -31.30
N SER A 284 -14.16 7.22 -30.44
CA SER A 284 -14.40 5.78 -30.59
C SER A 284 -15.64 5.39 -31.42
N ASP A 285 -16.43 6.35 -31.89
CA ASP A 285 -17.69 6.10 -32.63
C ASP A 285 -17.64 6.42 -34.14
N HIS A 286 -16.46 6.74 -34.69
CA HIS A 286 -16.27 6.98 -36.12
C HIS A 286 -15.32 5.98 -36.77
N ASP A 287 -15.72 4.70 -36.81
CA ASP A 287 -15.16 3.72 -37.76
C ASP A 287 -16.18 2.59 -38.03
N SER A 288 -17.36 2.95 -38.53
CA SER A 288 -18.13 2.07 -39.42
C SER A 288 -19.12 2.91 -40.21
N TYR A 289 -18.82 3.16 -41.47
CA TYR A 289 -19.73 3.32 -42.62
C TYR A 289 -18.99 4.05 -43.74
N ASN A 290 -18.41 3.26 -44.64
CA ASN A 290 -18.06 3.52 -46.04
C ASN A 290 -17.31 2.25 -46.50
N GLY A 291 -17.75 1.43 -47.44
CA GLY A 291 -18.91 1.45 -48.32
C GLY A 291 -19.08 0.08 -49.00
N GLU A 292 -20.25 -0.07 -49.63
CA GLU A 292 -20.57 -0.77 -50.89
C GLU A 292 -19.78 -2.04 -51.27
N ASP A 293 -20.50 -3.17 -51.29
CA ASP A 293 -20.95 -3.82 -52.53
C ASP A 293 -22.37 -4.40 -52.31
#